data_AF-A0A7V5LS69-F1
#
_entry.id   AF-A0A7V5LS69-F1
#
_cell.length_a   1.000
_cell.length_b   1.000
_cell.length_c   1.000
_cell.angle_alpha   90.00
_cell.angle_beta   90.00
_cell.angle_gamma   90.00
#
_symmetry.space_group_name_H-M   'P 1'
#
loop_
_entity.id
_entity.type
_entity.pdbx_description
1 polymer ?
#
loop_
_entity_poly.entity_id
_entity_poly.type
_entity_poly.pdbx_seq_one_letter_code
_entity_poly.pdbx_strand_id
1 'polypeptide(L)'
;MKDRIKKLRAKSLQIRPYITPERAKLLTEFYRQPSVYQYSIPVQRALAFKCILENKEIFIDEGELIVGERGPAPKATPTYPEVTCHSLEDLDVLNNREKLPYRVDESTRRLYQEEIIPFWRGRAIRDIIFREMDPEWVAAYEAGVFTEFMEQRAPGHTVLGDKIYRQGLLDFKKEIEATIARLDFLRDPEAYAKREELKAMSICAEALMIYAQRHAQKAREMAAQESNPERRKELLQIAAICEHVPARAPRNFWEALQYYWFV
;
A
#
# COMPACT_ATOMS: atom_id res chain seq x y z
N MET A 1 -12.70 29.53 1.86
CA MET A 1 -12.39 28.16 1.37
C MET A 1 -12.91 28.03 -0.06
N LYS A 2 -12.06 27.64 -1.04
CA LYS A 2 -12.46 27.48 -2.45
C LYS A 2 -13.55 26.41 -2.60
N ASP A 3 -14.43 26.54 -3.59
CA ASP A 3 -15.57 25.62 -3.76
C ASP A 3 -15.17 24.18 -4.05
N ARG A 4 -14.07 23.96 -4.79
CA ARG A 4 -13.44 22.64 -4.95
C ARG A 4 -13.19 21.95 -3.61
N ILE A 5 -12.61 22.67 -2.64
CA ILE A 5 -12.26 22.13 -1.32
C ILE A 5 -13.54 21.79 -0.54
N LYS A 6 -14.59 22.63 -0.65
CA LYS A 6 -15.90 22.32 -0.04
C LYS A 6 -16.47 21.01 -0.58
N LYS A 7 -16.45 20.81 -1.90
CA LYS A 7 -16.96 19.59 -2.55
C LYS A 7 -16.17 18.35 -2.14
N LEU A 8 -14.84 18.39 -2.26
CA LEU A 8 -13.97 17.25 -1.87
C LEU A 8 -14.12 16.91 -0.39
N ARG A 9 -14.15 17.91 0.50
CA ARG A 9 -14.38 17.71 1.93
C ARG A 9 -15.75 17.10 2.22
N ALA A 10 -16.81 17.62 1.59
CA ALA A 10 -18.15 17.09 1.78
C ALA A 10 -18.23 15.61 1.37
N LYS A 11 -17.67 15.26 0.20
CA LYS A 11 -17.61 13.88 -0.28
C LYS A 11 -16.82 12.98 0.68
N SER A 12 -15.63 13.41 1.10
CA SER A 12 -14.80 12.68 2.07
C SER A 12 -15.54 12.44 3.39
N LEU A 13 -16.31 13.41 3.90
CA LEU A 13 -17.05 13.26 5.15
C LEU A 13 -18.27 12.34 5.00
N GLN A 14 -18.98 12.41 3.88
CA GLN A 14 -20.25 11.70 3.66
C GLN A 14 -20.08 10.22 3.33
N ILE A 15 -18.98 9.83 2.69
CA ILE A 15 -18.74 8.44 2.33
C ILE A 15 -18.62 7.58 3.60
N ARG A 16 -19.35 6.47 3.64
CA ARG A 16 -19.25 5.47 4.70
C ARG A 16 -18.08 4.54 4.41
N PRO A 17 -17.14 4.31 5.35
CA PRO A 17 -16.08 3.33 5.16
C PRO A 17 -16.60 1.93 4.89
N TYR A 18 -15.93 1.21 4.00
CA TYR A 18 -16.22 -0.19 3.70
C TYR A 18 -14.92 -0.95 3.45
N ILE A 19 -14.96 -2.26 3.62
CA ILE A 19 -13.82 -3.14 3.32
C ILE A 19 -13.76 -3.40 1.82
N THR A 20 -12.57 -3.28 1.25
CA THR A 20 -12.29 -3.76 -0.11
C THR A 20 -11.34 -4.97 -0.03
N PRO A 21 -11.67 -6.10 -0.68
CA PRO A 21 -10.79 -7.26 -0.67
C PRO A 21 -9.73 -7.23 -1.78
N GLU A 22 -9.69 -6.18 -2.62
CA GLU A 22 -8.77 -6.06 -3.76
C GLU A 22 -7.33 -6.42 -3.38
N ARG A 23 -6.78 -5.76 -2.36
CA ARG A 23 -5.41 -5.99 -1.90
C ARG A 23 -5.20 -7.41 -1.40
N ALA A 24 -6.13 -7.92 -0.58
CA ALA A 24 -6.04 -9.27 -0.03
C ALA A 24 -6.06 -10.32 -1.14
N LYS A 25 -6.88 -10.12 -2.17
CA LYS A 25 -6.94 -10.97 -3.35
C LYS A 25 -5.60 -10.99 -4.10
N LEU A 26 -5.11 -9.82 -4.52
CA LEU A 26 -3.84 -9.68 -5.26
C LEU A 26 -2.67 -10.30 -4.48
N LEU A 27 -2.63 -10.06 -3.16
CA LEU A 27 -1.58 -10.60 -2.31
C LEU A 27 -1.67 -12.14 -2.20
N THR A 28 -2.88 -12.68 -2.07
CA THR A 28 -3.11 -14.13 -2.01
C THR A 28 -2.72 -14.81 -3.31
N GLU A 29 -3.15 -14.26 -4.45
CA GLU A 29 -2.78 -14.76 -5.78
C GLU A 29 -1.28 -14.75 -6.02
N PHE A 30 -0.59 -13.70 -5.54
CA PHE A 30 0.88 -13.65 -5.59
C PHE A 30 1.50 -14.78 -4.76
N TYR A 31 1.19 -14.89 -3.47
CA TYR A 31 1.82 -15.89 -2.58
C TYR A 31 1.37 -17.34 -2.84
N ARG A 32 0.31 -17.58 -3.61
CA ARG A 32 -0.04 -18.94 -4.05
C ARG A 32 0.95 -19.53 -5.05
N GLN A 33 1.72 -18.70 -5.75
CA GLN A 33 2.67 -19.17 -6.75
C GLN A 33 3.89 -19.79 -6.06
N PRO A 34 4.21 -21.08 -6.29
CA PRO A 34 5.35 -21.73 -5.63
C PRO A 34 6.69 -21.05 -5.92
N SER A 35 6.83 -20.43 -7.09
CA SER A 35 8.02 -19.69 -7.51
C SER A 35 8.33 -18.48 -6.62
N VAL A 36 7.38 -17.95 -5.85
CA VAL A 36 7.65 -16.84 -4.92
C VAL A 36 8.60 -17.27 -3.81
N TYR A 37 8.50 -18.51 -3.33
CA TYR A 37 9.27 -18.98 -2.18
C TYR A 37 10.75 -19.26 -2.50
N GLN A 38 11.17 -19.13 -3.76
CA GLN A 38 12.58 -19.21 -4.17
C GLN A 38 13.36 -17.91 -3.86
N TYR A 39 12.66 -16.81 -3.60
CA TYR A 39 13.27 -15.52 -3.28
C TYR A 39 13.51 -15.37 -1.78
N SER A 40 14.47 -14.51 -1.39
CA SER A 40 14.63 -14.08 0.00
C SER A 40 13.38 -13.35 0.50
N ILE A 41 13.12 -13.37 1.82
CA ILE A 41 11.93 -12.74 2.41
C ILE A 41 11.79 -11.25 2.00
N PRO A 42 12.84 -10.40 2.04
CA PRO A 42 12.72 -9.02 1.58
C PRO A 42 12.26 -8.92 0.12
N VAL A 43 12.84 -9.74 -0.77
CA VAL A 43 12.49 -9.74 -2.20
C VAL A 43 11.07 -10.26 -2.42
N GLN A 44 10.62 -11.28 -1.67
CA GLN A 44 9.22 -11.73 -1.71
C GLN A 44 8.25 -10.59 -1.36
N ARG A 45 8.55 -9.82 -0.31
CA ARG A 45 7.72 -8.67 0.13
C ARG A 45 7.72 -7.54 -0.90
N ALA A 46 8.88 -7.23 -1.49
CA ALA A 46 8.99 -6.21 -2.53
C ALA A 46 8.25 -6.60 -3.82
N LEU A 47 8.33 -7.86 -4.23
CA LEU A 47 7.60 -8.38 -5.39
C LEU A 47 6.08 -8.40 -5.13
N ALA A 48 5.65 -8.75 -3.93
CA ALA A 48 4.25 -8.65 -3.52
C ALA A 48 3.73 -7.20 -3.58
N PHE A 49 4.53 -6.24 -3.11
CA PHE A 49 4.21 -4.81 -3.21
C PHE A 49 4.14 -4.36 -4.67
N LYS A 50 5.07 -4.79 -5.52
CA LYS A 50 5.06 -4.55 -6.97
C LYS A 50 3.80 -5.10 -7.62
N CYS A 51 3.43 -6.35 -7.33
CA CYS A 51 2.20 -6.97 -7.81
C CYS A 51 0.96 -6.15 -7.43
N ILE A 52 0.86 -5.69 -6.17
CA ILE A 52 -0.25 -4.84 -5.75
C ILE A 52 -0.29 -3.54 -6.56
N LEU A 53 0.83 -2.82 -6.68
CA LEU A 53 0.86 -1.52 -7.35
C LEU A 53 0.69 -1.60 -8.88
N GLU A 54 1.07 -2.71 -9.50
CA GLU A 54 0.85 -2.99 -10.92
C GLU A 54 -0.62 -3.27 -11.25
N ASN A 55 -1.38 -3.84 -10.30
CA ASN A 55 -2.71 -4.40 -10.58
C ASN A 55 -3.86 -3.70 -9.87
N LYS A 56 -3.63 -3.00 -8.74
CA LYS A 56 -4.71 -2.34 -8.01
C LYS A 56 -5.41 -1.27 -8.84
N GLU A 57 -6.69 -1.02 -8.61
CA GLU A 57 -7.45 0.01 -9.30
C GLU A 57 -6.87 1.41 -9.06
N ILE A 58 -6.91 2.23 -10.11
CA ILE A 58 -6.50 3.63 -10.07
C ILE A 58 -7.74 4.51 -10.07
N PHE A 59 -7.91 5.27 -8.99
CA PHE A 59 -9.01 6.20 -8.81
C PHE A 59 -8.51 7.64 -8.91
N ILE A 60 -9.21 8.45 -9.71
CA ILE A 60 -9.04 9.90 -9.79
C ILE A 60 -10.44 10.51 -9.73
N ASP A 61 -10.71 11.26 -8.67
CA ASP A 61 -12.03 11.85 -8.45
C ASP A 61 -12.24 13.15 -9.23
N GLU A 62 -13.50 13.55 -9.36
CA GLU A 62 -13.85 14.87 -9.88
C GLU A 62 -13.29 15.97 -8.98
N GLY A 63 -12.52 16.87 -9.58
CA GLY A 63 -11.95 18.04 -8.89
C GLY A 63 -10.67 17.76 -8.10
N GLU A 64 -10.15 16.54 -8.08
CA GLU A 64 -8.83 16.26 -7.50
C GLU A 64 -7.70 16.94 -8.28
N LEU A 65 -6.69 17.39 -7.54
CA LEU A 65 -5.41 17.91 -8.07
C LEU A 65 -4.22 17.08 -7.59
N ILE A 66 -4.33 16.49 -6.40
CA ILE A 66 -3.42 15.47 -5.87
C ILE A 66 -4.18 14.16 -5.94
N VAL A 67 -3.57 13.12 -6.52
CA VAL A 67 -4.23 11.84 -6.83
C VAL A 67 -3.52 10.68 -6.15
N GLY A 68 -4.26 9.63 -5.84
CA GLY A 68 -3.74 8.41 -5.21
C GLY A 68 -4.62 7.99 -4.04
N GLU A 69 -5.18 6.80 -4.13
CA GLU A 69 -6.03 6.20 -3.10
C GLU A 69 -5.46 4.86 -2.64
N ARG A 70 -5.64 4.54 -1.36
CA ARG A 70 -5.19 3.25 -0.80
C ARG A 70 -6.00 2.09 -1.37
N GLY A 71 -7.32 2.27 -1.47
CA GLY A 71 -8.26 1.33 -2.08
C GLY A 71 -8.64 1.72 -3.52
N PRO A 72 -9.67 1.09 -4.10
CA PRO A 72 -10.18 1.44 -5.42
C PRO A 72 -11.07 2.71 -5.42
N ALA A 73 -11.38 3.26 -4.24
CA ALA A 73 -12.21 4.45 -4.07
C ALA A 73 -11.99 5.08 -2.68
N PRO A 74 -12.47 6.31 -2.43
CA PRO A 74 -12.32 6.96 -1.14
C PRO A 74 -12.98 6.14 -0.03
N LYS A 75 -12.26 5.94 1.09
CA LYS A 75 -12.67 5.10 2.24
C LYS A 75 -12.97 3.63 1.92
N ALA A 76 -12.64 3.15 0.72
CA ALA A 76 -12.54 1.72 0.42
C ALA A 76 -11.28 1.18 1.11
N THR A 77 -11.44 0.53 2.25
CA THR A 77 -10.36 0.23 3.18
C THR A 77 -9.77 -1.15 2.89
N PRO A 78 -8.51 -1.24 2.43
CA PRO A 78 -7.87 -2.52 2.18
C PRO A 78 -7.62 -3.28 3.47
N THR A 79 -7.48 -4.59 3.35
CA THR A 79 -7.12 -5.48 4.45
C THR A 79 -5.71 -6.06 4.29
N TYR A 80 -5.16 -6.52 5.41
CA TYR A 80 -3.77 -6.98 5.52
C TYR A 80 -3.72 -8.40 6.10
N PRO A 81 -4.18 -9.41 5.35
CA PRO A 81 -4.32 -10.77 5.86
C PRO A 81 -2.98 -11.42 6.23
N GLU A 82 -1.86 -10.90 5.72
CA GLU A 82 -0.52 -11.30 6.14
C GLU A 82 -0.16 -10.83 7.56
N VAL A 83 -0.83 -9.80 8.07
CA VAL A 83 -0.69 -9.32 9.45
C VAL A 83 -1.76 -9.98 10.33
N THR A 84 -3.03 -9.81 9.94
CA THR A 84 -4.19 -10.40 10.63
C THR A 84 -5.23 -10.87 9.65
N CYS A 85 -5.46 -12.17 9.64
CA CYS A 85 -6.52 -12.79 8.87
C CYS A 85 -7.84 -12.75 9.67
N HIS A 86 -8.73 -11.83 9.30
CA HIS A 86 -10.05 -11.69 9.93
C HIS A 86 -10.91 -12.92 9.66
N SER A 87 -11.57 -13.44 10.70
CA SER A 87 -12.61 -14.45 10.60
C SER A 87 -13.90 -13.87 10.01
N LEU A 88 -14.86 -14.73 9.66
CA LEU A 88 -16.19 -14.28 9.24
C LEU A 88 -16.93 -13.53 10.35
N GLU A 89 -16.74 -13.95 11.60
CA GLU A 89 -17.29 -13.26 12.77
C GLU A 89 -16.67 -11.87 12.93
N ASP A 90 -15.36 -11.73 12.73
CA ASP A 90 -14.71 -10.41 12.75
C ASP A 90 -15.28 -9.48 11.67
N LEU A 91 -15.55 -10.00 10.47
CA LEU A 91 -16.19 -9.25 9.40
C LEU A 91 -17.63 -8.84 9.78
N ASP A 92 -18.37 -9.71 10.46
CA ASP A 92 -19.72 -9.41 10.96
C ASP A 92 -19.68 -8.30 12.03
N VAL A 93 -18.71 -8.36 12.94
CA VAL A 93 -18.47 -7.32 13.95
C VAL A 93 -18.11 -6.00 13.27
N LEU A 94 -17.19 -6.00 12.29
CA LEU A 94 -16.80 -4.79 11.55
C LEU A 94 -17.99 -4.14 10.83
N ASN A 95 -18.87 -4.95 10.24
CA ASN A 95 -20.04 -4.48 9.52
C ASN A 95 -21.12 -3.89 10.45
N ASN A 96 -21.29 -4.48 11.63
CA ASN A 96 -22.42 -4.19 12.52
C ASN A 96 -22.09 -3.29 13.73
N ARG A 97 -20.80 -3.13 14.08
CA ARG A 97 -20.41 -2.33 15.25
C ARG A 97 -20.92 -0.89 15.17
N GLU A 98 -21.37 -0.37 16.30
CA GLU A 98 -21.92 0.99 16.40
C GLU A 98 -20.86 2.06 16.10
N LYS A 99 -19.65 1.87 16.64
CA LYS A 99 -18.54 2.82 16.51
C LYS A 99 -17.64 2.43 15.35
N LEU A 100 -17.44 3.36 14.43
CA LEU A 100 -16.54 3.24 13.28
C LEU A 100 -16.80 1.97 12.44
N PRO A 101 -18.04 1.69 11.98
CA PRO A 101 -18.31 0.52 11.17
C PRO A 101 -17.55 0.58 9.84
N TYR A 102 -17.11 -0.58 9.38
CA TYR A 102 -16.65 -0.80 8.01
C TYR A 102 -17.63 -1.75 7.35
N ARG A 103 -18.39 -1.26 6.37
CA ARG A 103 -19.36 -2.12 5.67
C ARG A 103 -18.64 -3.25 4.94
N VAL A 104 -19.22 -4.44 5.01
CA VAL A 104 -18.73 -5.63 4.33
C VAL A 104 -19.86 -6.15 3.46
N ASP A 105 -19.63 -6.22 2.15
CA ASP A 105 -20.58 -6.81 1.21
C ASP A 105 -20.43 -8.33 1.12
N GLU A 106 -21.45 -8.98 0.55
CA GLU A 106 -21.48 -10.44 0.43
C GLU A 106 -20.34 -10.98 -0.44
N SER A 107 -19.95 -10.27 -1.51
CA SER A 107 -18.81 -10.66 -2.34
C SER A 107 -17.50 -10.67 -1.57
N THR A 108 -17.27 -9.71 -0.69
CA THR A 108 -16.11 -9.62 0.19
C THR A 108 -16.13 -10.76 1.19
N ARG A 109 -17.28 -11.00 1.84
CA ARG A 109 -17.45 -12.10 2.79
C ARG A 109 -17.15 -13.46 2.15
N ARG A 110 -17.73 -13.72 0.98
CA ARG A 110 -17.54 -14.94 0.21
C ARG A 110 -16.08 -15.15 -0.17
N LEU A 111 -15.41 -14.13 -0.70
CA LEU A 111 -13.99 -14.20 -1.04
C LEU A 111 -13.13 -14.51 0.20
N TYR A 112 -13.48 -13.95 1.35
CA TYR A 112 -12.81 -14.27 2.61
C TYR A 112 -12.98 -15.73 3.01
N GLN A 113 -14.21 -16.24 2.95
CA GLN A 113 -14.52 -17.63 3.28
C GLN A 113 -13.83 -18.62 2.35
N GLU A 114 -13.87 -18.38 1.05
CA GLU A 114 -13.44 -19.32 0.02
C GLU A 114 -11.93 -19.25 -0.26
N GLU A 115 -11.30 -18.09 -0.11
CA GLU A 115 -9.95 -17.86 -0.61
C GLU A 115 -8.95 -17.31 0.41
N ILE A 116 -9.34 -16.25 1.14
CA ILE A 116 -8.40 -15.52 2.01
C ILE A 116 -8.14 -16.29 3.30
N ILE A 117 -9.20 -16.69 4.03
CA ILE A 117 -9.08 -17.42 5.30
C ILE A 117 -8.36 -18.76 5.10
N PRO A 118 -8.71 -19.61 4.11
CA PRO A 118 -8.02 -20.88 3.90
C PRO A 118 -6.52 -20.74 3.61
N PHE A 119 -6.11 -19.63 2.99
CA PHE A 119 -4.70 -19.40 2.66
C PHE A 119 -3.90 -18.80 3.82
N TRP A 120 -4.45 -17.77 4.48
CA TRP A 120 -3.69 -16.95 5.44
C TRP A 120 -3.77 -17.41 6.89
N ARG A 121 -4.80 -18.19 7.27
CA ARG A 121 -4.90 -18.71 8.63
C ARG A 121 -3.71 -19.63 8.94
N GLY A 122 -3.07 -19.40 10.08
CA GLY A 122 -1.83 -20.04 10.50
C GLY A 122 -0.56 -19.41 9.91
N ARG A 123 -0.69 -18.45 8.98
CA ARG A 123 0.44 -17.73 8.34
C ARG A 123 0.52 -16.26 8.73
N ALA A 124 -0.58 -15.69 9.23
CA ALA A 124 -0.64 -14.29 9.62
C ALA A 124 0.30 -14.01 10.81
N ILE A 125 0.88 -12.81 10.87
CA ILE A 125 1.76 -12.40 11.98
C ILE A 125 1.06 -12.58 13.33
N ARG A 126 -0.23 -12.26 13.43
CA ARG A 126 -1.02 -12.49 14.65
C ARG A 126 -0.97 -13.95 15.11
N ASP A 127 -1.19 -14.88 14.18
CA ASP A 127 -1.22 -16.32 14.49
C ASP A 127 0.16 -16.80 14.97
N ILE A 128 1.23 -16.24 14.40
CA ILE A 128 2.61 -16.51 14.82
C ILE A 128 2.83 -15.94 16.23
N ILE A 129 2.50 -14.67 16.49
CA ILE A 129 2.68 -14.04 17.81
C ILE A 129 2.04 -14.90 18.90
N PHE A 130 0.74 -15.21 18.78
CA PHE A 130 0.03 -15.95 19.82
C PHE A 130 0.48 -17.41 19.97
N ARG A 131 1.13 -18.00 18.94
CA ARG A 131 1.73 -19.34 19.05
C ARG A 131 3.06 -19.32 19.79
N GLU A 132 3.85 -18.25 19.65
CA GLU A 132 5.19 -18.16 20.22
C GLU A 132 5.22 -17.51 21.61
N MET A 133 4.09 -16.97 22.11
CA MET A 133 4.00 -16.36 23.44
C MET A 133 3.76 -17.39 24.54
N ASP A 134 4.38 -17.16 25.70
CA ASP A 134 4.18 -17.98 26.89
C ASP A 134 2.75 -17.86 27.44
N PRO A 135 2.22 -18.92 28.11
CA PRO A 135 0.87 -18.89 28.70
C PRO A 135 0.64 -17.71 29.66
N GLU A 136 1.64 -17.31 30.43
CA GLU A 136 1.57 -16.19 31.37
C GLU A 136 1.40 -14.85 30.64
N TRP A 137 2.03 -14.69 29.47
CA TRP A 137 1.87 -13.51 28.63
C TRP A 137 0.44 -13.43 28.10
N VAL A 138 -0.10 -14.55 27.62
CA VAL A 138 -1.47 -14.63 27.10
C VAL A 138 -2.49 -14.33 28.20
N ALA A 139 -2.31 -14.92 29.39
CA ALA A 139 -3.19 -14.67 30.53
C ALA A 139 -3.18 -13.19 30.97
N ALA A 140 -2.01 -12.54 30.97
CA ALA A 140 -1.91 -11.12 31.29
C ALA A 140 -2.55 -10.21 30.22
N TYR A 141 -2.40 -10.56 28.94
CA TYR A 141 -3.08 -9.89 27.82
C TYR A 141 -4.61 -10.03 27.93
N GLU A 142 -5.12 -11.25 28.15
CA GLU A 142 -6.56 -11.52 28.29
C GLU A 142 -7.16 -10.86 29.53
N ALA A 143 -6.39 -10.72 30.61
CA ALA A 143 -6.77 -9.99 31.81
C ALA A 143 -6.72 -8.45 31.64
N GLY A 144 -6.23 -7.95 30.50
CA GLY A 144 -6.15 -6.53 30.21
C GLY A 144 -5.03 -5.79 30.97
N VAL A 145 -3.97 -6.49 31.38
CA VAL A 145 -2.82 -5.89 32.06
C VAL A 145 -2.00 -5.02 31.11
N PHE A 146 -1.90 -5.42 29.85
CA PHE A 146 -1.27 -4.67 28.77
C PHE A 146 -1.97 -4.97 27.43
N THR A 147 -1.57 -4.25 26.37
CA THR A 147 -2.01 -4.49 25.00
C THR A 147 -0.83 -4.81 24.09
N GLU A 148 -0.99 -5.69 23.10
CA GLU A 148 0.00 -5.92 22.06
C GLU A 148 -0.33 -5.04 20.85
N PHE A 149 0.62 -4.19 20.44
CA PHE A 149 0.34 -3.18 19.42
C PHE A 149 0.50 -3.74 17.99
N MET A 150 1.33 -4.77 17.83
CA MET A 150 1.68 -5.38 16.55
C MET A 150 0.77 -6.56 16.18
N GLU A 151 -0.19 -6.97 17.03
CA GLU A 151 -1.08 -8.11 16.74
C GLU A 151 -1.98 -7.88 15.51
N GLN A 152 -2.27 -6.61 15.20
CA GLN A 152 -3.19 -6.21 14.13
C GLN A 152 -2.62 -5.19 13.15
N ARG A 153 -1.36 -4.79 13.34
CA ARG A 153 -0.70 -3.73 12.58
C ARG A 153 0.79 -4.01 12.45
N ALA A 154 1.39 -3.62 11.32
CA ALA A 154 2.85 -3.55 11.24
C ALA A 154 3.37 -2.43 12.18
N PRO A 155 4.62 -2.49 12.67
CA PRO A 155 5.16 -1.52 13.62
C PRO A 155 4.93 -0.05 13.22
N GLY A 156 5.24 0.30 11.97
CA GLY A 156 5.00 1.65 11.45
C GLY A 156 5.70 2.71 12.31
N HIS A 157 4.93 3.69 12.82
CA HIS A 157 5.37 4.73 13.77
C HIS A 157 6.69 5.41 13.38
N THR A 158 6.79 5.80 12.11
CA THR A 158 7.95 6.48 11.53
C THR A 158 7.53 7.76 10.81
N VAL A 159 8.48 8.67 10.66
CA VAL A 159 8.36 9.88 9.84
C VAL A 159 9.53 9.87 8.87
N LEU A 160 9.22 9.96 7.58
CA LEU A 160 10.24 10.02 6.55
C LEU A 160 10.92 11.39 6.53
N GLY A 161 12.18 11.41 6.11
CA GLY A 161 12.97 12.64 5.95
C GLY A 161 12.68 13.38 4.65
N ASP A 162 13.59 14.28 4.28
CA ASP A 162 13.43 15.22 3.17
C ASP A 162 13.97 14.71 1.82
N LYS A 163 14.47 13.47 1.76
CA LYS A 163 15.13 12.93 0.56
C LYS A 163 14.24 13.00 -0.69
N ILE A 164 12.94 12.71 -0.56
CA ILE A 164 11.98 12.73 -1.68
C ILE A 164 11.79 14.12 -2.30
N TYR A 165 12.19 15.18 -1.60
CA TYR A 165 12.14 16.56 -2.12
C TYR A 165 13.40 16.96 -2.88
N ARG A 166 14.47 16.14 -2.81
CA ARG A 166 15.77 16.42 -3.43
C ARG A 166 16.22 15.36 -4.44
N GLN A 167 15.66 14.15 -4.35
CA GLN A 167 16.01 12.99 -5.17
C GLN A 167 14.74 12.33 -5.70
N GLY A 168 14.83 11.75 -6.91
CA GLY A 168 13.81 10.84 -7.42
C GLY A 168 14.18 9.37 -7.18
N LEU A 169 13.23 8.47 -7.36
CA LEU A 169 13.45 7.02 -7.22
C LEU A 169 14.51 6.45 -8.16
N LEU A 170 14.76 7.11 -9.31
CA LEU A 170 15.89 6.75 -10.18
C LEU A 170 17.25 7.03 -9.53
N ASP A 171 17.36 8.07 -8.70
CA ASP A 171 18.59 8.39 -7.97
C ASP A 171 18.82 7.37 -6.85
N PHE A 172 17.75 6.98 -6.13
CA PHE A 172 17.82 5.90 -5.14
C PHE A 172 18.23 4.57 -5.78
N LYS A 173 17.70 4.20 -6.95
CA LYS A 173 18.12 2.97 -7.65
C LYS A 173 19.60 2.98 -8.01
N LYS A 174 20.15 4.11 -8.48
CA LYS A 174 21.59 4.26 -8.75
C LYS A 174 22.43 4.11 -7.48
N GLU A 175 22.00 4.72 -6.36
CA GLU A 175 22.70 4.59 -5.07
C GLU A 175 22.68 3.14 -4.57
N ILE A 176 21.55 2.45 -4.73
CA ILE A 176 21.40 1.03 -4.40
C ILE A 176 22.36 0.18 -5.25
N GLU A 177 22.39 0.37 -6.58
CA GLU A 177 23.29 -0.35 -7.49
C GLU A 177 24.76 -0.12 -7.15
N ALA A 178 25.16 1.14 -6.91
CA ALA A 178 26.51 1.48 -6.49
C ALA A 178 26.87 0.89 -5.11
N THR A 179 25.89 0.70 -4.23
CA THR A 179 26.10 0.07 -2.92
C THR A 179 26.26 -1.44 -3.07
N ILE A 180 25.43 -2.10 -3.88
CA ILE A 180 25.56 -3.52 -4.20
C ILE A 180 26.94 -3.82 -4.81
N ALA A 181 27.41 -2.99 -5.74
CA ALA A 181 28.70 -3.18 -6.40
C ALA A 181 29.92 -3.09 -5.46
N ARG A 182 29.74 -2.50 -4.27
CA ARG A 182 30.79 -2.33 -3.25
C ARG A 182 30.73 -3.37 -2.13
N LEU A 183 29.77 -4.29 -2.15
CA LEU A 183 29.66 -5.34 -1.15
C LEU A 183 30.84 -6.31 -1.24
N ASP A 184 31.43 -6.63 -0.09
CA ASP A 184 32.56 -7.56 0.02
C ASP A 184 32.06 -8.97 0.36
N PHE A 185 31.78 -9.77 -0.66
CA PHE A 185 31.30 -11.15 -0.48
C PHE A 185 32.35 -12.11 0.09
N LEU A 186 33.62 -11.71 0.17
CA LEU A 186 34.70 -12.56 0.70
C LEU A 186 34.86 -12.38 2.21
N ARG A 187 34.66 -11.16 2.71
CA ARG A 187 34.95 -10.80 4.12
C ARG A 187 33.73 -10.37 4.93
N ASP A 188 32.65 -9.93 4.30
CA ASP A 188 31.42 -9.54 5.01
C ASP A 188 30.41 -10.71 5.02
N PRO A 189 30.19 -11.38 6.17
CA PRO A 189 29.24 -12.49 6.27
C PRO A 189 27.79 -12.06 6.02
N GLU A 190 27.47 -10.76 6.13
CA GLU A 190 26.13 -10.23 5.85
C GLU A 190 25.97 -9.75 4.40
N ALA A 191 27.02 -9.80 3.57
CA ALA A 191 27.00 -9.26 2.21
C ALA A 191 25.82 -9.78 1.39
N TYR A 192 25.49 -11.08 1.55
CA TYR A 192 24.34 -11.68 0.89
C TYR A 192 23.01 -11.07 1.37
N ALA A 193 22.79 -10.99 2.68
CA ALA A 193 21.56 -10.42 3.25
C ALA A 193 21.40 -8.93 2.87
N LYS A 194 22.49 -8.15 2.93
CA LYS A 194 22.53 -6.75 2.49
C LYS A 194 22.16 -6.62 1.01
N ARG A 195 22.69 -7.49 0.14
CA ARG A 195 22.35 -7.50 -1.29
C ARG A 195 20.86 -7.77 -1.50
N GLU A 196 20.29 -8.75 -0.80
CA GLU A 196 18.87 -9.11 -0.94
C GLU A 196 17.94 -7.99 -0.46
N GLU A 197 18.27 -7.32 0.63
CA GLU A 197 17.55 -6.15 1.13
C GLU A 197 17.62 -4.98 0.12
N LEU A 198 18.82 -4.67 -0.39
CA LEU A 198 19.04 -3.64 -1.41
C LEU A 198 18.28 -3.95 -2.71
N LYS A 199 18.25 -5.22 -3.12
CA LYS A 199 17.46 -5.68 -4.26
C LYS A 199 15.96 -5.45 -4.03
N ALA A 200 15.46 -5.77 -2.84
CA ALA A 200 14.07 -5.52 -2.45
C ALA A 200 13.74 -4.01 -2.52
N MET A 201 14.60 -3.15 -1.98
CA MET A 201 14.44 -1.69 -2.07
C MET A 201 14.35 -1.19 -3.52
N SER A 202 15.21 -1.72 -4.42
CA SER A 202 15.20 -1.35 -5.84
C SER A 202 13.89 -1.76 -6.55
N ILE A 203 13.32 -2.91 -6.17
CA ILE A 203 12.02 -3.39 -6.67
C ILE A 203 10.88 -2.49 -6.17
N CYS A 204 10.90 -2.08 -4.88
CA CYS A 204 9.91 -1.16 -4.33
C CYS A 204 9.95 0.21 -5.02
N ALA A 205 11.15 0.73 -5.28
CA ALA A 205 11.32 1.98 -6.03
C ALA A 205 10.72 1.90 -7.43
N GLU A 206 10.91 0.77 -8.12
CA GLU A 206 10.30 0.52 -9.43
C GLU A 206 8.78 0.40 -9.38
N ALA A 207 8.25 -0.34 -8.40
CA ALA A 207 6.82 -0.50 -8.19
C ALA A 207 6.10 0.86 -8.03
N LEU A 208 6.69 1.77 -7.26
CA LEU A 208 6.11 3.09 -7.03
C LEU A 208 6.17 3.99 -8.27
N MET A 209 7.24 3.89 -9.08
CA MET A 209 7.28 4.55 -10.40
C MET A 209 6.20 4.00 -11.34
N ILE A 210 6.00 2.68 -11.39
CA ILE A 210 4.94 2.07 -12.21
C ILE A 210 3.56 2.57 -11.77
N TYR A 211 3.30 2.63 -10.46
CA TYR A 211 2.03 3.14 -9.92
C TYR A 211 1.74 4.57 -10.38
N ALA A 212 2.74 5.44 -10.36
CA ALA A 212 2.60 6.81 -10.85
C ALA A 212 2.36 6.87 -12.37
N GLN A 213 3.06 6.05 -13.16
CA GLN A 213 2.80 5.97 -14.60
C GLN A 213 1.37 5.49 -14.91
N ARG A 214 0.82 4.57 -14.13
CA ARG A 214 -0.58 4.14 -14.24
C ARG A 214 -1.56 5.30 -13.93
N HIS A 215 -1.24 6.17 -12.97
CA HIS A 215 -2.02 7.40 -12.74
C HIS A 215 -1.93 8.37 -13.91
N ALA A 216 -0.74 8.53 -14.50
CA ALA A 216 -0.59 9.41 -15.65
C ALA A 216 -1.42 8.91 -16.84
N GLN A 217 -1.39 7.61 -17.11
CA GLN A 217 -2.19 6.98 -18.15
C GLN A 217 -3.69 7.18 -17.91
N LYS A 218 -4.18 6.89 -16.70
CA LYS A 218 -5.59 7.08 -16.33
C LYS A 218 -6.02 8.54 -16.49
N ALA A 219 -5.19 9.49 -16.06
CA ALA A 219 -5.47 10.92 -16.20
C ALA A 219 -5.54 11.36 -17.67
N ARG A 220 -4.68 10.83 -18.55
CA ARG A 220 -4.73 11.09 -20.00
C ARG A 220 -6.01 10.55 -20.64
N GLU A 221 -6.40 9.32 -20.28
CA GLU A 221 -7.64 8.70 -20.77
C GLU A 221 -8.87 9.53 -20.36
N MET A 222 -8.92 9.96 -19.10
CA MET A 222 -9.99 10.84 -18.62
C MET A 222 -9.97 12.19 -19.33
N ALA A 223 -8.79 12.78 -19.56
CA ALA A 223 -8.66 14.07 -20.25
C ALA A 223 -9.19 14.01 -21.70
N ALA A 224 -8.97 12.89 -22.39
CA ALA A 224 -9.45 12.68 -23.77
C ALA A 224 -10.99 12.67 -23.86
N GLN A 225 -11.66 12.22 -22.80
CA GLN A 225 -13.13 12.13 -22.71
C GLN A 225 -13.77 13.33 -22.01
N GLU A 226 -12.96 14.18 -21.36
CA GLU A 226 -13.44 15.31 -20.59
C GLU A 226 -13.91 16.46 -21.50
N SER A 227 -15.14 16.93 -21.29
CA SER A 227 -15.76 18.01 -22.06
C SER A 227 -15.43 19.40 -21.51
N ASN A 228 -15.21 19.52 -20.20
CA ASN A 228 -14.85 20.77 -19.56
C ASN A 228 -13.37 21.10 -19.83
N PRO A 229 -13.05 22.20 -20.55
CA PRO A 229 -11.67 22.52 -20.92
C PRO A 229 -10.75 22.77 -19.70
N GLU A 230 -11.28 23.33 -18.62
CA GLU A 230 -10.49 23.56 -17.40
C GLU A 230 -10.17 22.23 -16.71
N ARG A 231 -11.13 21.31 -16.62
CA ARG A 231 -10.89 19.99 -16.03
C ARG A 231 -9.94 19.16 -16.90
N ARG A 232 -10.07 19.24 -18.22
CA ARG A 232 -9.14 18.59 -19.16
C ARG A 232 -7.71 19.06 -18.93
N LYS A 233 -7.50 20.38 -18.78
CA LYS A 233 -6.19 20.96 -18.49
C LYS A 233 -5.62 20.44 -17.17
N GLU A 234 -6.45 20.33 -16.13
CA GLU A 234 -6.03 19.77 -14.84
C GLU A 234 -5.60 18.30 -14.96
N LEU A 235 -6.36 17.47 -15.67
CA LEU A 235 -6.04 16.07 -15.88
C LEU A 235 -4.73 15.89 -16.66
N LEU A 236 -4.51 16.69 -17.71
CA LEU A 236 -3.23 16.70 -18.43
C LEU A 236 -2.06 17.15 -17.53
N GLN A 237 -2.30 18.10 -16.63
CA GLN A 237 -1.29 18.52 -15.67
C GLN A 237 -0.98 17.42 -14.64
N ILE A 238 -2.01 16.71 -14.13
CA ILE A 238 -1.85 15.54 -13.27
C ILE A 238 -1.00 14.48 -13.99
N ALA A 239 -1.30 14.20 -15.27
CA ALA A 239 -0.53 13.25 -16.05
C ALA A 239 0.96 13.63 -16.16
N ALA A 240 1.24 14.89 -16.52
CA ALA A 240 2.61 15.39 -16.62
C ALA A 240 3.37 15.35 -15.28
N ILE A 241 2.67 15.57 -14.16
CA ILE A 241 3.24 15.46 -12.82
C ILE A 241 3.58 14.00 -12.50
N CYS A 242 2.63 13.09 -12.66
CA CYS A 242 2.81 11.65 -12.38
C CYS A 242 3.82 10.97 -13.31
N GLU A 243 4.04 11.52 -14.51
CA GLU A 243 5.13 11.10 -15.40
C GLU A 243 6.52 11.50 -14.89
N HIS A 244 6.59 12.57 -14.09
CA HIS A 244 7.84 13.12 -13.57
C HIS A 244 8.16 12.60 -12.16
N VAL A 245 7.26 12.79 -11.20
CA VAL A 245 7.38 12.26 -9.83
C VAL A 245 6.61 10.94 -9.72
N PRO A 246 7.16 9.93 -9.03
CA PRO A 246 8.31 9.95 -8.14
C PRO A 246 9.65 9.56 -8.81
N ALA A 247 9.67 9.35 -10.13
CA ALA A 247 10.89 8.91 -10.83
C ALA A 247 12.05 9.91 -10.70
N ARG A 248 11.73 11.21 -10.71
CA ARG A 248 12.67 12.34 -10.57
C ARG A 248 12.27 13.24 -9.40
N ALA A 249 13.22 14.03 -8.90
CA ALA A 249 12.97 15.02 -7.85
C ALA A 249 11.92 16.07 -8.30
N PRO A 250 11.07 16.57 -7.38
CA PRO A 250 10.01 17.52 -7.73
C PRO A 250 10.60 18.87 -8.13
N ARG A 251 10.04 19.49 -9.19
CA ARG A 251 10.50 20.79 -9.74
C ARG A 251 9.71 21.98 -9.21
N ASN A 252 8.53 21.72 -8.65
CA ASN A 252 7.61 22.74 -8.16
C ASN A 252 6.82 22.19 -6.97
N PHE A 253 6.06 23.07 -6.33
CA PHE A 253 5.32 22.74 -5.12
C PHE A 253 4.25 21.66 -5.33
N TRP A 254 3.60 21.62 -6.51
CA TRP A 254 2.59 20.61 -6.79
C TRP A 254 3.23 19.23 -6.93
N GLU A 255 4.33 19.12 -7.67
CA GLU A 255 5.10 17.88 -7.78
C GLU A 255 5.60 17.40 -6.41
N ALA A 256 6.01 18.31 -5.52
CA ALA A 256 6.43 17.95 -4.17
C ALA A 256 5.29 17.36 -3.34
N LEU A 257 4.08 17.94 -3.43
CA LEU A 257 2.89 17.41 -2.76
C LEU A 257 2.44 16.07 -3.34
N GLN A 258 2.49 15.91 -4.66
CA GLN A 258 2.11 14.66 -5.32
C GLN A 258 3.11 13.53 -5.03
N TYR A 259 4.42 13.82 -4.99
CA TYR A 259 5.42 12.85 -4.59
C TYR A 259 5.20 12.45 -3.12
N TYR A 260 5.05 13.42 -2.22
CA TYR A 260 4.72 13.13 -0.81
C TYR A 260 3.47 12.26 -0.67
N TRP A 261 2.44 12.49 -1.48
CA TRP A 261 1.19 11.73 -1.40
C TRP A 261 1.30 10.29 -1.95
N PHE A 262 2.21 10.04 -2.89
CA PHE A 262 2.47 8.69 -3.39
C PHE A 262 3.27 7.83 -2.41
N VAL A 263 4.11 8.45 -1.59
CA VAL A 263 4.98 7.77 -0.60
C VAL A 263 4.21 7.46 0.67
#